data_AF-A0A0E4CWM6-F1
#
_entry.id   AF-A0A0E4CWM6-F1
#
_cell.length_a   1.000
_cell.length_b   1.000
_cell.length_c   1.000
_cell.angle_alpha   90.00
_cell.angle_beta   90.00
_cell.angle_gamma   90.00
#
_symmetry.space_group_name_H-M   'P 1'
#
loop_
_entity.id
_entity.type
_entity.pdbx_description
1 polymer ?
#
loop_
_entity_poly.entity_id
_entity_poly.type
_entity_poly.pdbx_seq_one_letter_code
_entity_poly.pdbx_strand_id
1 'polypeptide(L)'
;MNLKRLIERRYGVYCPNCGHELSIYSTFSSNKFAVKCNECKNGYIFERNNNQLLPSTQTDEIEKLWESDEYHEYYKGIPTSEAFMPNWLKKHSKD
;
A
#
# COMPACT_ATOMS: atom_id res chain seq x y z
N MET A 1 -7.73 -10.95 -21.37
CA MET A 1 -6.78 -10.36 -20.39
C MET A 1 -7.59 -9.91 -19.19
N ASN A 2 -7.30 -10.41 -17.99
CA ASN A 2 -8.12 -10.17 -16.79
C ASN A 2 -7.90 -8.74 -16.25
N LEU A 3 -8.97 -7.96 -16.09
CA LEU A 3 -8.94 -6.58 -15.60
C LEU A 3 -8.25 -6.46 -14.24
N LYS A 4 -8.48 -7.42 -13.34
CA LYS A 4 -7.84 -7.48 -12.02
C LYS A 4 -6.32 -7.51 -12.15
N ARG A 5 -5.79 -8.36 -13.03
CA ARG A 5 -4.35 -8.51 -13.27
C ARG A 5 -3.71 -7.26 -13.88
N LEU A 6 -4.47 -6.47 -14.65
CA LEU A 6 -4.01 -5.17 -15.17
C LEU A 6 -3.94 -4.12 -14.05
N ILE A 7 -4.95 -4.09 -13.17
CA ILE A 7 -5.01 -3.19 -12.02
C ILE A 7 -3.84 -3.46 -11.08
N GLU A 8 -3.65 -4.72 -10.68
CA GLU A 8 -2.53 -5.16 -9.84
C GLU A 8 -1.20 -4.70 -10.43
N ARG A 9 -0.95 -4.99 -11.72
CA ARG A 9 0.31 -4.59 -12.37
C ARG A 9 0.54 -3.08 -12.46
N ARG A 10 -0.51 -2.28 -12.55
CA ARG A 10 -0.39 -0.85 -12.80
C ARG A 10 -0.39 -0.01 -11.53
N TYR A 11 -1.08 -0.46 -10.49
CA TYR A 11 -1.28 0.29 -9.25
C TYR A 11 -0.71 -0.42 -8.02
N GLY A 12 -0.38 -1.70 -8.11
CA GLY A 12 0.22 -2.47 -7.03
C GLY A 12 1.67 -2.04 -6.78
N VAL A 13 2.02 -1.94 -5.51
CA VAL A 13 3.40 -1.79 -5.03
C VAL A 13 3.79 -3.10 -4.39
N TYR A 14 4.95 -3.63 -4.77
CA TYR A 14 5.34 -4.99 -4.41
C TYR A 14 6.54 -5.01 -3.46
N CYS A 15 6.54 -5.97 -2.55
CA CYS A 15 7.65 -6.21 -1.66
C CYS A 15 8.89 -6.63 -2.47
N PRO A 16 10.04 -5.94 -2.31
CA PRO A 16 11.25 -6.29 -3.04
C PRO A 16 11.84 -7.65 -2.66
N ASN A 17 11.43 -8.23 -1.51
CA ASN A 17 11.98 -9.48 -1.01
C ASN A 17 11.20 -10.72 -1.51
N CYS A 18 9.86 -10.66 -1.52
CA CYS A 18 9.01 -11.82 -1.85
C CYS A 18 8.07 -11.61 -3.03
N GLY A 19 8.04 -10.42 -3.63
CA GLY A 19 7.18 -10.11 -4.77
C GLY A 19 5.68 -10.03 -4.47
N HIS A 20 5.26 -10.22 -3.21
CA HIS A 20 3.86 -10.04 -2.81
C HIS A 20 3.51 -8.56 -2.75
N GLU A 21 2.26 -8.25 -3.05
CA GLU A 21 1.73 -6.90 -2.97
C GLU A 21 1.76 -6.37 -1.53
N LEU A 22 2.12 -5.10 -1.37
CA LEU A 22 2.10 -4.41 -0.11
C LEU A 22 0.69 -3.89 0.18
N SER A 23 0.32 -3.90 1.45
CA SER A 23 -0.92 -3.31 1.95
C SER A 23 -0.64 -1.96 2.62
N ILE A 24 -1.62 -1.06 2.59
CA ILE A 24 -1.56 0.24 3.27
C ILE A 24 -1.91 0.07 4.75
N TYR A 25 -1.18 0.78 5.62
CA TYR A 25 -1.37 0.72 7.06
C TYR A 25 -1.35 2.09 7.75
N SER A 26 -0.81 3.14 7.12
CA SER A 26 -0.97 4.54 7.55
C SER A 26 -0.79 5.51 6.38
N THR A 27 -1.36 6.71 6.50
CA THR A 27 -1.24 7.82 5.54
C THR A 27 -0.63 9.05 6.22
N PHE A 28 0.63 9.36 5.92
CA PHE A 28 1.27 10.59 6.44
C PHE A 28 0.85 11.83 5.66
N SER A 29 0.57 11.65 4.37
CA SER A 29 0.09 12.69 3.46
C SER A 29 -0.57 12.04 2.25
N SER A 30 -1.16 12.85 1.37
CA SER A 30 -1.71 12.38 0.09
C SER A 30 -0.71 11.62 -0.80
N ASN A 31 0.59 11.76 -0.54
CA ASN A 31 1.66 11.18 -1.36
C ASN A 31 2.64 10.29 -0.59
N LYS A 32 2.49 10.12 0.72
CA LYS A 32 3.37 9.28 1.55
C LYS A 32 2.55 8.30 2.38
N PHE A 33 2.81 7.02 2.17
CA PHE A 33 2.05 5.92 2.74
C PHE A 33 2.98 4.99 3.51
N ALA A 34 2.58 4.60 4.71
CA ALA A 34 3.19 3.45 5.38
C ALA A 34 2.56 2.19 4.81
N VAL A 35 3.40 1.30 4.27
CA VAL A 35 2.96 0.04 3.67
C VAL A 35 3.68 -1.14 4.30
N LYS A 36 3.02 -2.29 4.42
CA LYS A 36 3.59 -3.50 5.00
C LYS A 36 3.47 -4.66 4.03
N CYS A 37 4.48 -5.51 4.02
CA CYS A 37 4.37 -6.83 3.44
C CYS A 37 3.74 -7.80 4.45
N ASN A 38 2.61 -8.42 4.11
CA ASN A 38 1.94 -9.36 5.00
C ASN A 38 2.70 -10.69 5.16
N GLU A 39 3.49 -11.08 4.16
CA GLU A 39 4.29 -12.30 4.18
C GLU A 39 5.60 -12.09 4.95
N CYS A 40 6.40 -11.09 4.54
CA CYS A 40 7.70 -10.82 5.17
C CYS A 40 7.61 -10.05 6.49
N LYS A 41 6.43 -9.50 6.82
CA LYS A 41 6.21 -8.58 7.95
C LYS A 41 7.04 -7.29 7.94
N ASN A 42 7.81 -7.03 6.89
CA ASN A 42 8.60 -5.81 6.72
C ASN A 42 7.73 -4.59 6.41
N GLY A 43 8.05 -3.46 7.05
CA GLY A 43 7.45 -2.16 6.81
C GLY A 43 8.28 -1.30 5.85
N TYR A 44 7.59 -0.49 5.05
CA TYR A 44 8.19 0.44 4.09
C TYR A 44 7.43 1.77 4.08
N ILE A 45 8.10 2.81 3.60
CA ILE A 45 7.47 4.08 3.26
C ILE A 45 7.38 4.15 1.73
N PHE A 46 6.17 4.31 1.22
CA PHE A 46 5.92 4.49 -0.21
C PHE A 46 5.63 5.96 -0.52
N GLU A 47 6.45 6.57 -1.37
CA GLU A 47 6.26 7.92 -1.89
C GLU A 47 5.67 7.87 -3.31
N ARG A 48 4.38 8.20 -3.43
CA ARG A 48 3.62 8.05 -4.67
C ARG A 48 4.14 8.93 -5.81
N ASN A 49 4.51 10.17 -5.54
CA ASN A 49 4.97 11.11 -6.57
C ASN A 49 6.29 10.67 -7.22
N ASN A 50 7.17 10.06 -6.42
CA ASN A 50 8.48 9.62 -6.85
C ASN A 50 8.48 8.13 -7.24
N ASN A 51 7.35 7.45 -7.08
CA ASN A 51 7.21 5.99 -7.18
C ASN A 51 8.33 5.25 -6.43
N GLN A 52 8.66 5.74 -5.23
CA GLN A 52 9.81 5.28 -4.47
C GLN A 52 9.35 4.48 -3.26
N LEU A 53 9.93 3.30 -3.09
CA LEU A 53 9.75 2.48 -1.89
C LEU A 53 11.02 2.55 -1.05
N LEU A 54 10.91 3.18 0.12
CA LEU A 54 12.01 3.32 1.06
C LEU A 54 11.90 2.22 2.13
N PRO A 55 12.97 1.45 2.38
CA PRO A 55 12.99 0.52 3.50
C PRO A 55 12.87 1.32 4.80
N SER A 56 11.97 0.90 5.68
CA SER A 56 12.02 1.38 7.04
C SER A 56 13.01 0.56 7.82
N THR A 57 14.03 1.21 8.38
CA THR A 57 14.95 0.55 9.31
C THR A 57 14.28 0.20 10.64
N GLN A 58 13.03 0.64 10.85
CA GLN A 58 12.31 0.51 12.10
C GLN A 58 10.86 0.10 11.83
N THR A 59 10.63 -1.19 11.59
CA THR A 59 9.28 -1.76 11.48
C THR A 59 8.43 -1.42 12.71
N ASP A 60 9.03 -1.41 13.90
CA ASP A 60 8.36 -1.09 15.16
C ASP A 60 7.95 0.39 15.27
N GLU A 61 8.75 1.32 14.74
CA GLU A 61 8.35 2.73 14.67
C GLU A 61 7.20 2.92 13.69
N ILE A 62 7.24 2.20 12.56
CA ILE A 62 6.14 2.19 11.61
C ILE A 62 4.86 1.65 12.25
N GLU A 63 4.94 0.60 13.08
CA GLU A 63 3.79 0.06 13.80
C GLU A 63 3.20 1.08 14.79
N LYS A 64 4.04 1.79 15.55
CA LYS A 64 3.58 2.87 16.42
C LYS A 64 2.93 4.01 15.65
N LEU A 65 3.50 4.35 14.48
CA LEU A 65 2.92 5.36 13.59
C LEU A 65 1.55 4.92 13.06
N TRP A 66 1.34 3.62 12.80
CA TRP A 66 0.04 3.09 12.40
C TRP A 66 -1.02 3.27 13.48
N GLU A 67 -0.68 2.94 14.72
CA GLU A 67 -1.61 3.08 15.86
C GLU A 67 -1.95 4.55 16.16
N SER A 68 -1.08 5.48 15.78
CA SER A 68 -1.33 6.92 15.97
C SER A 68 -2.19 7.57 14.88
N ASP A 69 -2.42 6.91 13.75
CA ASP A 69 -3.16 7.48 12.63
C ASP A 69 -4.66 7.27 12.82
N GLU A 70 -5.41 8.34 13.04
CA GLU A 70 -6.87 8.31 13.30
C GLU A 70 -7.67 7.62 12.19
N TYR A 71 -7.10 7.53 10.99
CA TYR A 71 -7.74 6.89 9.84
C TYR A 71 -7.25 5.47 9.58
N HIS A 72 -6.36 4.92 10.44
CA HIS A 72 -5.73 3.62 10.20
C HIS A 72 -6.78 2.53 9.96
N GLU A 73 -7.88 2.52 10.70
CA GLU A 73 -8.91 1.48 10.59
C GLU A 73 -9.54 1.40 9.19
N TYR A 74 -9.60 2.52 8.46
CA TYR A 74 -10.27 2.59 7.18
C TYR A 74 -9.47 1.96 6.04
N TYR A 75 -8.14 1.97 6.11
CA TYR A 75 -7.30 1.47 5.03
C TYR A 75 -6.31 0.38 5.46
N LYS A 76 -6.25 0.04 6.76
CA LYS A 76 -5.35 -0.99 7.29
C LYS A 76 -5.58 -2.32 6.58
N GLY A 77 -4.53 -2.81 5.94
CA GLY A 77 -4.55 -4.07 5.21
C GLY A 77 -5.05 -3.96 3.76
N ILE A 78 -5.53 -2.80 3.30
CA ILE A 78 -5.97 -2.64 1.91
C ILE A 78 -4.78 -2.80 0.96
N PRO A 79 -4.84 -3.69 -0.05
CA PRO A 79 -3.80 -3.81 -1.07
C PRO A 79 -3.56 -2.48 -1.80
N THR A 80 -2.29 -2.18 -2.07
CA THR A 80 -1.91 -0.90 -2.73
C THR A 80 -2.58 -0.68 -4.09
N SER A 81 -2.81 -1.74 -4.87
CA SER A 81 -3.53 -1.69 -6.14
C SER A 81 -4.97 -1.24 -5.96
N GLU A 82 -5.65 -1.71 -4.91
CA GLU A 82 -6.99 -1.27 -4.57
C GLU A 82 -6.99 0.17 -4.05
N ALA A 83 -6.05 0.52 -3.18
CA ALA A 83 -5.96 1.86 -2.60
C ALA A 83 -5.70 2.93 -3.69
N PHE A 84 -4.75 2.67 -4.59
CA PHE A 84 -4.28 3.64 -5.58
C PHE A 84 -5.05 3.62 -6.89
N MET A 85 -5.88 2.59 -7.14
CA MET A 85 -6.75 2.55 -8.29
C MET A 85 -7.68 3.77 -8.33
N PRO A 86 -7.77 4.48 -9.48
CA PRO A 86 -8.70 5.59 -9.64
C PRO A 86 -10.17 5.20 -9.39
N ASN A 87 -10.94 6.12 -8.81
CA ASN A 87 -12.35 5.88 -8.46
C ASN A 87 -13.22 5.50 -9.68
N TRP A 88 -12.93 6.02 -10.87
CA TRP A 88 -13.66 5.64 -12.09
C TRP A 88 -13.42 4.17 -12.46
N LEU A 89 -12.21 3.64 -12.20
CA LEU A 89 -11.88 2.24 -12.49
C LEU A 89 -12.43 1.30 -11.40
N LYS A 90 -12.49 1.75 -10.14
CA LYS A 90 -13.15 1.03 -9.03
C LYS A 90 -14.62 0.70 -9.31
N LYS A 91 -15.33 1.58 -10.03
CA LYS A 91 -16.73 1.36 -10.40
C LYS A 91 -16.90 0.23 -11.40
N HIS A 92 -15.90 -0.02 -12.25
CA HIS A 92 -15.94 -1.06 -13.29
C HIS A 92 -15.26 -2.37 -12.87
N SER A 93 -14.62 -2.41 -11.71
CA SER A 93 -13.92 -3.61 -11.21
C SER A 93 -14.73 -4.40 -10.18
N LYS A 94 -15.93 -3.92 -9.81
CA LYS A 94 -16.84 -4.57 -8.84
C LYS A 94 -17.98 -5.36 -9.50
N ASP A 95 -18.07 -5.30 -10.82
CA ASP A 95 -18.96 -6.11 -11.68
C ASP A 95 -18.19 -7.29 -12.30
#